data_AF-A0AA38HNY3-F1
#
_entry.id   AF-A0AA38HNY3-F1
#
_cell.length_a   1.000
_cell.length_b   1.000
_cell.length_c   1.000
_cell.angle_alpha   90.00
_cell.angle_beta   90.00
_cell.angle_gamma   90.00
#
_symmetry.space_group_name_H-M   'P 1'
#
loop_
_entity.id
_entity.type
_entity.pdbx_description
1 polymer ?
#
loop_
_entity_poly.entity_id
_entity_poly.type
_entity_poly.pdbx_seq_one_letter_code
_entity_poly.pdbx_strand_id
1 'polypeptide(L)'
;MATKKGAVSGPKRQFREKIVQIYETLFKGDNLPTSNSQFWDEFFLLRPKTTYIDTEIQKMSQEQLFLTKANLNLLINNCIEALSDQNNIRVVYSMQTLCAVIHAIFQKSSEVESDIFLIGFENSAEKVQLLLSACQKFLEGDSASVLKSLSLKLLLILVTRTDNINENSLVEYVINTSLFECLLKLVCHTQTRQVHGYDVVLLLTLLVNYRKYDAANPYVVKLSILDDELALNGYGQVITNSLCDFCSQFNRELLENQHTSWLSSLTTMVGNIFISEEGVLRTQQMRANNAYLLAFYEAIHLNRNFITTLAHTQIDGSSPPSPINTLSPGSSPADVTVNLNSQPSNLLVIFFQYW
;
A
#
# COMPACT_ATOMS: atom_id res chain seq x y z
N MET A 1 13.79 -51.97 -48.72
CA MET A 1 13.51 -51.53 -47.34
C MET A 1 14.38 -50.31 -47.05
N ALA A 2 13.81 -49.11 -47.13
CA ALA A 2 14.53 -47.86 -46.94
C ALA A 2 14.36 -47.35 -45.50
N THR A 3 15.48 -47.06 -44.86
CA THR A 3 15.60 -46.55 -43.50
C THR A 3 15.15 -45.09 -43.42
N LYS A 4 14.04 -44.83 -42.71
CA LYS A 4 13.58 -43.47 -42.38
C LYS A 4 14.44 -42.94 -41.22
N LYS A 5 15.35 -42.00 -41.54
CA LYS A 5 16.03 -41.14 -40.56
C LYS A 5 14.98 -40.31 -39.81
N GLY A 6 14.89 -40.48 -38.49
CA GLY A 6 14.11 -39.62 -37.62
C GLY A 6 14.66 -38.19 -37.64
N ALA A 7 13.77 -37.23 -37.88
CA ALA A 7 14.08 -35.81 -37.78
C ALA A 7 14.36 -35.47 -36.31
N VAL A 8 15.58 -35.00 -36.05
CA VAL A 8 15.97 -34.40 -34.77
C VAL A 8 15.19 -33.09 -34.63
N SER A 9 14.22 -33.07 -33.71
CA SER A 9 13.55 -31.85 -33.29
C SER A 9 14.57 -30.96 -32.58
N GLY A 10 14.99 -29.87 -33.23
CA GLY A 10 15.77 -28.83 -32.58
C GLY A 10 15.02 -28.20 -31.39
N PRO A 11 15.73 -27.61 -30.42
CA PRO A 11 15.07 -26.94 -29.30
C PRO A 11 14.26 -25.76 -29.85
N LYS A 12 12.96 -25.74 -29.54
CA LYS A 12 12.09 -24.58 -29.80
C LYS A 12 12.72 -23.37 -29.11
N ARG A 13 13.39 -22.50 -29.87
CA ARG A 13 13.78 -21.17 -29.42
C ARG A 13 12.49 -20.45 -29.02
N GLN A 14 12.19 -20.42 -27.72
CA GLN A 14 11.14 -19.56 -27.19
C GLN A 14 11.52 -18.13 -27.58
N PHE A 15 10.70 -17.50 -28.43
CA PHE A 15 10.81 -16.08 -28.73
C PHE A 15 10.61 -15.32 -27.40
N ARG A 16 11.71 -14.88 -26.78
CA ARG A 16 11.65 -14.03 -25.60
C ARG A 16 11.34 -12.61 -26.03
N GLU A 17 10.43 -11.95 -25.34
CA GLU A 17 10.08 -10.56 -25.61
C GLU A 17 11.28 -9.63 -25.42
N LYS A 18 11.37 -8.55 -26.22
CA LYS A 18 12.50 -7.58 -26.20
C LYS A 18 12.78 -7.05 -24.80
N ILE A 19 11.74 -6.75 -24.02
CA ILE A 19 11.89 -6.20 -22.66
C ILE A 19 12.52 -7.21 -21.69
N VAL A 20 12.19 -8.50 -21.83
CA VAL A 20 12.74 -9.58 -21.00
C VAL A 20 14.23 -9.76 -21.28
N GLN A 21 14.62 -9.71 -22.56
CA GLN A 21 16.02 -9.79 -22.94
C GLN A 21 16.83 -8.61 -22.38
N ILE A 22 16.27 -7.39 -22.41
CA ILE A 22 16.91 -6.20 -21.84
C ILE A 22 17.11 -6.37 -20.33
N TYR A 23 16.09 -6.85 -19.60
CA TYR A 23 16.23 -7.13 -18.17
C TYR A 23 17.32 -8.16 -17.89
N GLU A 24 17.39 -9.26 -18.65
CA GLU A 24 18.45 -10.26 -18.48
C GLU A 24 19.85 -9.67 -18.69
N THR A 25 20.03 -8.79 -19.68
CA THR A 25 21.32 -8.12 -19.93
C THR A 25 21.67 -7.17 -18.79
N LEU A 26 20.70 -6.36 -18.32
CA LEU A 26 20.86 -5.45 -17.17
C LEU A 26 21.33 -6.23 -15.92
N PHE A 27 20.63 -7.32 -15.65
CA PHE A 27 20.75 -8.15 -14.45
C PHE A 27 21.89 -9.18 -14.49
N LYS A 28 22.52 -9.40 -15.66
CA LYS A 28 23.79 -10.15 -15.76
C LYS A 28 25.03 -9.29 -15.54
N GLY A 29 24.87 -7.96 -15.46
CA GLY A 29 26.00 -7.03 -15.39
C GLY A 29 26.68 -6.80 -16.75
N ASP A 30 26.04 -7.21 -17.84
CA ASP A 30 26.56 -7.03 -19.20
C ASP A 30 26.50 -5.54 -19.59
N ASN A 31 27.42 -5.12 -20.47
CA ASN A 31 27.43 -3.75 -20.99
C ASN A 31 26.18 -3.52 -21.85
N LEU A 32 25.38 -2.53 -21.46
CA LEU A 32 24.24 -2.10 -22.25
C LEU A 32 24.70 -1.39 -23.53
N PRO A 33 23.93 -1.46 -24.62
CA PRO A 33 24.14 -0.63 -25.80
C PRO A 33 23.67 0.82 -25.55
N THR A 34 24.11 1.45 -24.45
CA THR A 34 23.86 2.86 -24.12
C THR A 34 24.53 3.82 -25.11
N SER A 35 25.35 3.32 -26.03
CA SER A 35 25.87 4.08 -27.18
C SER A 35 24.76 4.64 -28.08
N ASN A 36 23.56 4.06 -28.05
CA ASN A 36 22.40 4.62 -28.72
C ASN A 36 21.65 5.58 -27.78
N SER A 37 21.67 6.87 -28.11
CA SER A 37 20.97 7.92 -27.36
C SER A 37 19.46 7.69 -27.21
N GLN A 38 18.85 6.86 -28.07
CA GLN A 38 17.41 6.58 -28.05
C GLN A 38 17.05 5.26 -27.33
N PHE A 39 18.01 4.58 -26.71
CA PHE A 39 17.77 3.29 -26.08
C PHE A 39 16.70 3.37 -24.97
N TRP A 40 16.83 4.33 -24.04
CA TRP A 40 15.92 4.50 -22.91
C TRP A 40 14.52 4.94 -23.35
N ASP A 41 14.49 5.78 -24.38
CA ASP A 41 13.31 6.23 -25.09
C ASP A 41 12.48 5.08 -25.68
N GLU A 42 13.13 4.09 -26.30
CA GLU A 42 12.47 2.87 -26.77
C GLU A 42 12.11 1.94 -25.63
N PHE A 43 12.98 1.82 -24.63
CA PHE A 43 12.79 0.94 -23.48
C PHE A 43 11.52 1.31 -22.70
N PHE A 44 11.31 2.59 -22.41
CA PHE A 44 10.12 3.06 -21.68
C PHE A 44 8.83 3.06 -22.52
N LEU A 45 8.89 2.69 -23.80
CA LEU A 45 7.68 2.39 -24.59
C LEU A 45 7.26 0.92 -24.47
N LEU A 46 8.14 0.05 -23.97
CA LEU A 46 7.83 -1.35 -23.74
C LEU A 46 7.11 -1.52 -22.40
N ARG A 47 6.00 -2.27 -22.39
CA ARG A 47 5.23 -2.51 -21.18
C ARG A 47 6.08 -3.26 -20.13
N PRO A 48 6.29 -2.69 -18.94
CA PRO A 48 7.14 -3.27 -17.92
C PRO A 48 6.53 -4.56 -17.36
N LYS A 49 7.40 -5.55 -17.15
CA LYS A 49 7.05 -6.82 -16.51
C LYS A 49 7.55 -6.81 -15.07
N THR A 50 6.79 -6.15 -14.21
CA THR A 50 7.14 -5.94 -12.80
C THR A 50 7.39 -7.25 -12.05
N THR A 51 6.59 -8.29 -12.31
CA THR A 51 6.78 -9.62 -11.71
C THR A 51 8.07 -10.31 -12.16
N TYR A 52 8.50 -10.07 -13.40
CA TYR A 52 9.75 -10.62 -13.91
C TYR A 52 10.96 -9.93 -13.28
N ILE A 53 10.93 -8.60 -13.16
CA ILE A 53 11.97 -7.82 -12.46
C ILE A 53 12.16 -8.35 -11.04
N ASP A 54 11.06 -8.46 -10.29
CA ASP A 54 11.08 -8.94 -8.91
C ASP A 54 11.67 -10.35 -8.82
N THR A 55 11.16 -11.27 -9.64
CA THR A 55 11.63 -12.66 -9.67
C THR A 55 13.11 -12.78 -10.02
N GLU A 56 13.62 -11.99 -10.97
CA GLU A 56 15.05 -12.05 -11.33
C GLU A 56 15.95 -11.48 -10.24
N ILE A 57 15.61 -10.35 -9.63
CA ILE A 57 16.37 -9.77 -8.52
C ILE A 57 16.37 -10.71 -7.31
N GLN A 58 15.22 -11.34 -7.00
CA GLN A 58 15.14 -12.30 -5.90
C GLN A 58 16.02 -13.54 -6.09
N LYS A 59 16.26 -13.98 -7.33
CA LYS A 59 17.11 -15.15 -7.64
C LYS A 59 18.61 -14.87 -7.51
N MET A 60 19.05 -13.62 -7.57
CA MET A 60 20.47 -13.28 -7.52
C MET A 60 21.10 -13.62 -6.17
N SER A 61 22.39 -13.92 -6.14
CA SER A 61 23.17 -13.85 -4.89
C SER A 61 23.47 -12.40 -4.52
N GLN A 62 23.88 -12.14 -3.27
CA GLN A 62 24.32 -10.80 -2.88
C GLN A 62 25.51 -10.32 -3.73
N GLU A 63 26.48 -11.21 -4.00
CA GLU A 63 27.63 -10.90 -4.86
C GLU A 63 27.21 -10.47 -6.27
N GLN A 64 26.26 -11.17 -6.88
CA GLN A 64 25.72 -10.81 -8.19
C GLN A 64 25.00 -9.46 -8.15
N LEU A 65 24.23 -9.19 -7.09
CA LEU A 65 23.54 -7.93 -6.90
C LEU A 65 24.54 -6.76 -6.87
N PHE A 66 25.65 -6.91 -6.13
CA PHE A 66 26.75 -5.93 -6.11
C PHE A 66 27.42 -5.74 -7.47
N LEU A 67 27.63 -6.81 -8.26
CA LEU A 67 28.17 -6.70 -9.62
C LEU A 67 27.23 -5.93 -10.55
N THR A 68 25.92 -6.09 -10.38
CA THR A 68 24.90 -5.39 -11.19
C THR A 68 24.61 -3.96 -10.74
N LYS A 69 25.23 -3.48 -9.65
CA LYS A 69 25.01 -2.15 -9.05
C LYS A 69 25.02 -1.04 -10.10
N ALA A 70 26.04 -0.99 -10.96
CA ALA A 70 26.17 0.08 -11.95
C ALA A 70 24.97 0.11 -12.92
N ASN A 71 24.48 -1.06 -13.33
CA ASN A 71 23.33 -1.21 -14.22
C ASN A 71 22.01 -0.86 -13.49
N LEU A 72 21.87 -1.24 -12.21
CA LEU A 72 20.71 -0.88 -11.38
C LEU A 72 20.63 0.64 -11.18
N ASN A 73 21.74 1.26 -10.79
CA ASN A 73 21.83 2.72 -10.63
C ASN A 73 21.52 3.43 -11.94
N LEU A 74 22.05 2.95 -13.05
CA LEU A 74 21.77 3.51 -14.37
C LEU A 74 20.28 3.40 -14.72
N LEU A 75 19.66 2.24 -14.52
CA LEU A 75 18.22 2.04 -14.75
C LEU A 75 17.38 2.98 -13.88
N ILE A 76 17.68 3.08 -12.59
CA ILE A 76 16.97 3.94 -11.64
C ILE A 76 17.10 5.41 -12.03
N ASN A 77 18.31 5.86 -12.37
CA ASN A 77 18.55 7.24 -12.83
C ASN A 77 17.73 7.58 -14.07
N ASN A 78 17.75 6.72 -15.08
CA ASN A 78 16.97 6.93 -16.31
C ASN A 78 15.46 6.87 -16.03
N CYS A 79 15.01 6.06 -15.08
CA CYS A 79 13.61 6.07 -14.66
C CYS A 79 13.22 7.42 -14.05
N ILE A 80 14.07 7.98 -13.16
CA ILE A 80 13.83 9.28 -12.52
C ILE A 80 13.83 10.41 -13.57
N GLU A 81 14.78 10.42 -14.50
CA GLU A 81 14.83 11.40 -15.59
C GLU A 81 13.58 11.32 -16.48
N ALA A 82 13.12 10.11 -16.81
CA ALA A 82 11.92 9.88 -17.60
C ALA A 82 10.62 10.32 -16.90
N LEU A 83 10.61 10.63 -15.60
CA LEU A 83 9.43 11.18 -14.91
C LEU A 83 9.10 12.61 -15.37
N SER A 84 10.07 13.30 -15.99
CA SER A 84 9.87 14.65 -16.54
C SER A 84 9.60 14.64 -18.05
N ASP A 85 9.40 13.47 -18.66
CA ASP A 85 9.08 13.33 -20.09
C ASP A 85 7.66 13.85 -20.40
N GLN A 86 7.46 14.35 -21.61
CA GLN A 86 6.17 14.74 -22.16
C GLN A 86 5.29 13.53 -22.50
N ASN A 87 5.90 12.36 -22.74
CA ASN A 87 5.16 11.15 -23.10
C ASN A 87 4.64 10.40 -21.86
N ASN A 88 3.34 10.53 -21.60
CA ASN A 88 2.65 9.86 -20.49
C ASN A 88 2.88 8.34 -20.40
N ILE A 89 3.03 7.63 -21.52
CA ILE A 89 3.29 6.18 -21.51
C ILE A 89 4.66 5.91 -20.89
N ARG A 90 5.68 6.68 -21.31
CA ARG A 90 7.04 6.54 -20.77
C ARG A 90 7.09 6.88 -19.29
N VAL A 91 6.40 7.95 -18.87
CA VAL A 91 6.29 8.33 -17.44
C VAL A 91 5.66 7.20 -16.62
N VAL A 92 4.55 6.61 -17.09
CA VAL A 92 3.88 5.52 -16.38
C VAL A 92 4.76 4.27 -16.31
N TYR A 93 5.39 3.88 -17.43
CA TYR A 93 6.22 2.67 -17.49
C TYR A 93 7.54 2.82 -16.75
N SER A 94 8.14 4.01 -16.74
CA SER A 94 9.32 4.31 -15.92
C SER A 94 8.98 4.24 -14.43
N MET A 95 7.85 4.82 -14.01
CA MET A 95 7.39 4.78 -12.63
C MET A 95 7.05 3.34 -12.17
N GLN A 96 6.43 2.53 -13.02
CA GLN A 96 6.18 1.10 -12.75
C GLN A 96 7.47 0.31 -12.60
N THR A 97 8.45 0.56 -13.46
CA THR A 97 9.77 -0.09 -13.39
C THR A 97 10.49 0.32 -12.12
N LEU A 98 10.47 1.61 -11.78
CA LEU A 98 11.09 2.15 -10.57
C LEU A 98 10.52 1.53 -9.30
N CYS A 99 9.18 1.46 -9.18
CA CYS A 99 8.52 0.79 -8.06
C CYS A 99 8.94 -0.68 -7.93
N ALA A 100 9.01 -1.41 -9.06
CA ALA A 100 9.36 -2.83 -9.05
C ALA A 100 10.81 -3.09 -8.66
N VAL A 101 11.75 -2.30 -9.21
CA VAL A 101 13.18 -2.44 -8.93
C VAL A 101 13.49 -2.09 -7.48
N ILE A 102 13.02 -0.95 -6.98
CA ILE A 102 13.26 -0.52 -5.59
C ILE A 102 12.67 -1.53 -4.60
N HIS A 103 11.42 -1.96 -4.82
CA HIS A 103 10.79 -2.97 -3.98
C HIS A 103 11.57 -4.28 -3.96
N ALA A 104 12.01 -4.76 -5.12
CA ALA A 104 12.76 -6.01 -5.21
C ALA A 104 14.12 -5.93 -4.53
N ILE A 105 14.83 -4.80 -4.65
CA ILE A 105 16.09 -4.55 -3.95
C ILE A 105 15.86 -4.58 -2.44
N PHE A 106 14.85 -3.86 -1.94
CA PHE A 106 14.51 -3.80 -0.52
C PHE A 106 14.14 -5.16 0.08
N GLN A 107 13.45 -6.02 -0.68
CA GLN A 107 13.13 -7.39 -0.26
C GLN A 107 14.36 -8.30 -0.24
N LYS A 108 15.35 -8.02 -1.09
CA LYS A 108 16.53 -8.87 -1.27
C LYS A 108 17.68 -8.51 -0.32
N SER A 109 17.88 -7.22 -0.07
CA SER A 109 18.93 -6.72 0.80
C SER A 109 18.57 -6.93 2.27
N SER A 110 19.57 -7.29 3.08
CA SER A 110 19.41 -7.40 4.53
C SER A 110 19.62 -6.08 5.25
N GLU A 111 20.34 -5.13 4.65
CA GLU A 111 20.80 -3.91 5.30
C GLU A 111 20.36 -2.67 4.51
N VAL A 112 19.86 -1.65 5.23
CA VAL A 112 19.37 -0.39 4.64
C VAL A 112 20.49 0.37 3.93
N GLU A 113 21.70 0.33 4.47
CA GLU A 113 22.89 0.96 3.86
C GLU A 113 23.20 0.33 2.50
N SER A 114 23.08 -0.99 2.38
CA SER A 114 23.25 -1.70 1.13
C SER A 114 22.16 -1.32 0.10
N ASP A 115 20.92 -1.07 0.54
CA ASP A 115 19.88 -0.59 -0.37
C ASP A 115 20.16 0.79 -0.92
N ILE A 116 20.51 1.73 -0.05
CA ILE A 116 20.86 3.11 -0.42
C ILE A 116 22.03 3.10 -1.40
N PHE A 117 22.99 2.20 -1.17
CA PHE A 117 24.12 1.97 -2.07
C PHE A 117 23.70 1.39 -3.43
N LEU A 118 22.84 0.37 -3.45
CA LEU A 118 22.37 -0.35 -4.65
C LEU A 118 21.39 0.45 -5.52
N ILE A 119 20.66 1.38 -4.90
CA ILE A 119 19.76 2.33 -5.59
C ILE A 119 20.54 3.57 -6.03
N GLY A 120 21.71 3.81 -5.42
CA GLY A 120 22.59 4.93 -5.75
C GLY A 120 22.19 6.24 -5.09
N PHE A 121 21.54 6.18 -3.92
CA PHE A 121 21.12 7.34 -3.14
C PHE A 121 22.21 7.89 -2.21
N GLU A 122 23.26 7.12 -1.92
CA GLU A 122 24.35 7.45 -0.99
C GLU A 122 24.99 8.84 -1.20
N ASN A 123 25.16 9.26 -2.47
CA ASN A 123 25.75 10.56 -2.84
C ASN A 123 24.81 11.38 -3.73
N SER A 124 23.50 11.14 -3.65
CA SER A 124 22.53 11.73 -4.57
C SER A 124 21.23 12.09 -3.87
N ALA A 125 21.33 12.80 -2.73
CA ALA A 125 20.18 13.41 -2.06
C ALA A 125 19.32 14.24 -3.03
N GLU A 126 19.95 14.90 -4.00
CA GLU A 126 19.27 15.64 -5.08
C GLU A 126 18.36 14.73 -5.92
N LYS A 127 18.76 13.49 -6.21
CA LYS A 127 17.95 12.54 -6.99
C LYS A 127 16.76 12.02 -6.20
N VAL A 128 16.95 11.75 -4.91
CA VAL A 128 15.85 11.39 -4.00
C VAL A 128 14.84 12.54 -3.96
N GLN A 129 15.32 13.78 -3.81
CA GLN A 129 14.44 14.95 -3.82
C GLN A 129 13.77 15.18 -5.18
N LEU A 130 14.45 14.92 -6.30
CA LEU A 130 13.85 14.99 -7.63
C LEU A 130 12.71 13.97 -7.78
N LEU A 131 12.92 12.75 -7.30
CA LEU A 131 11.92 11.68 -7.30
C LEU A 131 10.70 12.04 -6.41
N LEU A 132 10.95 12.53 -5.19
CA LEU A 132 9.88 12.93 -4.28
C LEU A 132 9.12 14.15 -4.81
N SER A 133 9.81 15.10 -5.44
CA SER A 133 9.20 16.25 -6.11
C SER A 133 8.35 15.83 -7.30
N ALA A 134 8.78 14.83 -8.08
CA ALA A 134 7.95 14.27 -9.15
C ALA A 134 6.68 13.60 -8.59
N CYS A 135 6.81 12.82 -7.50
CA CYS A 135 5.65 12.25 -6.80
C CYS A 135 4.69 13.32 -6.32
N GLN A 136 5.18 14.39 -5.69
CA GLN A 136 4.36 15.51 -5.25
C GLN A 136 3.59 16.13 -6.43
N LYS A 137 4.27 16.42 -7.54
CA LYS A 137 3.64 16.98 -8.76
C LYS A 137 2.54 16.07 -9.30
N PHE A 138 2.76 14.76 -9.34
CA PHE A 138 1.75 13.82 -9.81
C PHE A 138 0.55 13.77 -8.86
N LEU A 139 0.75 13.79 -7.55
CA LEU A 139 -0.34 13.75 -6.57
C LEU A 139 -1.19 15.03 -6.60
N GLU A 140 -0.54 16.19 -6.72
CA GLU A 140 -1.20 17.50 -6.72
C GLU A 140 -1.89 17.85 -8.05
N GLY A 141 -1.23 17.50 -9.17
CA GLY A 141 -1.66 17.86 -10.51
C GLY A 141 -2.84 17.05 -11.04
N ASP A 142 -3.27 17.41 -12.25
CA ASP A 142 -4.27 16.67 -13.03
C ASP A 142 -3.63 15.49 -13.79
N SER A 143 -2.82 14.72 -13.06
CA SER A 143 -2.18 13.52 -13.60
C SER A 143 -3.17 12.36 -13.63
N ALA A 144 -2.92 11.39 -14.51
CA ALA A 144 -3.72 10.17 -14.57
C ALA A 144 -3.75 9.46 -13.21
N SER A 145 -4.91 8.93 -12.81
CA SER A 145 -5.09 8.22 -11.53
C SER A 145 -4.05 7.11 -11.31
N VAL A 146 -3.63 6.43 -12.38
CA VAL A 146 -2.56 5.41 -12.32
C VAL A 146 -1.23 6.00 -11.81
N LEU A 147 -0.85 7.22 -12.20
CA LEU A 147 0.36 7.86 -11.69
C LEU A 147 0.23 8.20 -10.21
N LYS A 148 -0.94 8.67 -9.76
CA LYS A 148 -1.21 8.90 -8.34
C LYS A 148 -1.07 7.63 -7.51
N SER A 149 -1.66 6.51 -7.98
CA SER A 149 -1.48 5.20 -7.34
C SER A 149 -0.01 4.76 -7.31
N LEU A 150 0.74 4.95 -8.38
CA LEU A 150 2.15 4.57 -8.43
C LEU A 150 3.02 5.45 -7.52
N SER A 151 2.72 6.76 -7.41
CA SER A 151 3.38 7.66 -6.48
C SER A 151 3.13 7.26 -5.03
N LEU A 152 1.87 6.98 -4.66
CA LEU A 152 1.55 6.50 -3.31
C LEU A 152 2.22 5.16 -3.01
N LYS A 153 2.19 4.22 -3.97
CA LYS A 153 2.87 2.93 -3.85
C LYS A 153 4.37 3.11 -3.62
N LEU A 154 5.02 3.99 -4.37
CA LEU A 154 6.45 4.24 -4.20
C LEU A 154 6.76 4.86 -2.83
N LEU A 155 5.98 5.85 -2.40
CA LEU A 155 6.14 6.47 -1.08
C LEU A 155 5.97 5.44 0.04
N LEU A 156 4.98 4.56 -0.06
CA LEU A 156 4.80 3.45 0.88
C LEU A 156 6.02 2.52 0.88
N ILE A 157 6.51 2.08 -0.29
CA ILE A 157 7.72 1.25 -0.41
C ILE A 157 8.91 1.90 0.30
N LEU A 158 9.10 3.22 0.13
CA LEU A 158 10.19 3.96 0.77
C LEU A 158 10.04 4.05 2.29
N VAL A 159 8.84 4.32 2.80
CA VAL A 159 8.58 4.51 4.24
C VAL A 159 8.57 3.18 4.99
N THR A 160 8.11 2.08 4.37
CA THR A 160 8.00 0.76 5.00
C THR A 160 9.23 -0.13 4.79
N ARG A 161 10.40 0.44 4.48
CA ARG A 161 11.61 -0.34 4.23
C ARG A 161 12.07 -1.12 5.47
N THR A 162 12.00 -0.50 6.64
CA THR A 162 12.44 -1.09 7.91
C THR A 162 11.24 -1.43 8.79
N ASP A 163 11.42 -2.40 9.68
CA ASP A 163 10.40 -2.74 10.67
C ASP A 163 10.17 -1.60 11.68
N ASN A 164 11.26 -0.89 12.03
CA ASN A 164 11.20 0.31 12.84
C ASN A 164 11.29 1.56 11.95
N ILE A 165 10.20 2.30 11.84
CA ILE A 165 10.13 3.51 11.01
C ILE A 165 11.18 4.57 11.41
N ASN A 166 11.59 4.61 12.69
CA ASN A 166 12.55 5.59 13.21
C ASN A 166 13.98 5.36 12.74
N GLU A 167 14.29 4.13 12.31
CA GLU A 167 15.60 3.73 11.76
C GLU A 167 15.69 3.97 10.25
N ASN A 168 14.56 4.27 9.60
CA ASN A 168 14.52 4.48 8.16
C ASN A 168 14.96 5.90 7.77
N SER A 169 16.21 6.04 7.34
CA SER A 169 16.74 7.32 6.85
C SER A 169 16.01 7.85 5.60
N LEU A 170 15.31 7.00 4.84
CA LEU A 170 14.53 7.44 3.69
C LEU A 170 13.30 8.28 4.10
N VAL A 171 12.76 8.04 5.30
CA VAL A 171 11.60 8.79 5.83
C VAL A 171 11.96 10.25 6.06
N GLU A 172 13.21 10.56 6.43
CA GLU A 172 13.66 11.95 6.58
C GLU A 172 13.51 12.74 5.28
N TYR A 173 13.85 12.14 4.13
CA TYR A 173 13.67 12.80 2.84
C TYR A 173 12.19 13.05 2.55
N VAL A 174 11.31 12.09 2.86
CA VAL A 174 9.85 12.19 2.65
C VAL A 174 9.22 13.25 3.55
N ILE A 175 9.62 13.31 4.83
CA ILE A 175 9.15 14.31 5.79
C ILE A 175 9.53 15.72 5.36
N ASN A 176 10.73 15.89 4.77
CA ASN A 176 11.21 17.17 4.25
C ASN A 176 10.52 17.59 2.94
N THR A 177 9.80 16.70 2.27
CA THR A 177 8.98 17.03 1.10
C THR A 177 7.58 17.47 1.53
N SER A 178 7.02 18.48 0.86
CA SER A 178 5.69 19.04 1.14
C SER A 178 4.54 18.15 0.63
N LEU A 179 4.45 16.92 1.13
CA LEU A 179 3.44 15.94 0.68
C LEU A 179 2.11 16.04 1.44
N PHE A 180 2.11 16.53 2.69
CA PHE A 180 0.92 16.56 3.54
C PHE A 180 -0.31 17.17 2.85
N GLU A 181 -0.19 18.36 2.26
CA GLU A 181 -1.32 19.07 1.64
C GLU A 181 -1.86 18.30 0.41
N CYS A 182 -0.95 17.75 -0.40
CA CYS A 182 -1.31 16.97 -1.59
C CYS A 182 -2.05 15.69 -1.19
N LEU A 183 -1.58 15.01 -0.15
CA LEU A 183 -2.23 13.82 0.40
C LEU A 183 -3.62 14.16 0.94
N LEU A 184 -3.74 15.23 1.72
CA LEU A 184 -5.01 15.66 2.28
C LEU A 184 -6.03 15.99 1.19
N LYS A 185 -5.61 16.70 0.14
CA LYS A 185 -6.45 17.03 -1.02
C LYS A 185 -7.03 15.78 -1.69
N LEU A 186 -6.28 14.67 -1.76
CA LEU A 186 -6.78 13.41 -2.32
C LEU A 186 -7.91 12.80 -1.47
N VAL A 187 -7.90 13.03 -0.17
CA VAL A 187 -8.92 12.57 0.77
C VAL A 187 -10.15 13.48 0.76
N CYS A 188 -9.99 14.79 0.53
CA CYS A 188 -11.12 15.72 0.44
C CYS A 188 -12.08 15.37 -0.73
N HIS A 189 -11.54 15.04 -1.90
CA HIS A 189 -12.35 14.81 -3.11
C HIS A 189 -12.86 13.37 -3.17
N THR A 190 -14.18 13.19 -3.34
CA THR A 190 -14.84 11.87 -3.31
C THR A 190 -14.24 10.85 -4.29
N GLN A 191 -13.98 11.25 -5.54
CA GLN A 191 -13.46 10.33 -6.57
C GLN A 191 -12.05 9.84 -6.25
N THR A 192 -11.14 10.73 -5.85
CA THR A 192 -9.77 10.34 -5.47
C THR A 192 -9.76 9.61 -4.14
N ARG A 193 -10.65 9.97 -3.20
CA ARG A 193 -10.78 9.29 -1.91
C ARG A 193 -11.14 7.81 -2.07
N GLN A 194 -12.07 7.49 -2.97
CA GLN A 194 -12.46 6.10 -3.23
C GLN A 194 -11.33 5.24 -3.81
N VAL A 195 -10.46 5.82 -4.64
CA VAL A 195 -9.40 5.09 -5.33
C VAL A 195 -8.10 5.06 -4.53
N HIS A 196 -7.75 6.17 -3.88
CA HIS A 196 -6.44 6.40 -3.27
C HIS A 196 -6.49 6.59 -1.75
N GLY A 197 -7.67 6.75 -1.16
CA GLY A 197 -7.82 7.12 0.25
C GLY A 197 -7.14 6.15 1.19
N TYR A 198 -7.24 4.84 0.93
CA TYR A 198 -6.58 3.79 1.69
C TYR A 198 -5.07 4.02 1.82
N ASP A 199 -4.38 4.14 0.69
CA ASP A 199 -2.92 4.33 0.65
C ASP A 199 -2.52 5.66 1.31
N VAL A 200 -3.34 6.70 1.14
CA VAL A 200 -3.10 8.02 1.75
C VAL A 200 -3.21 7.96 3.27
N VAL A 201 -4.26 7.35 3.82
CA VAL A 201 -4.45 7.24 5.28
C VAL A 201 -3.33 6.39 5.89
N LEU A 202 -2.96 5.28 5.25
CA LEU A 202 -1.85 4.45 5.68
C LEU A 202 -0.53 5.24 5.69
N LEU A 203 -0.22 5.95 4.61
CA LEU A 203 1.00 6.75 4.51
C LEU A 203 1.04 7.87 5.55
N LEU A 204 -0.06 8.62 5.73
CA LEU A 204 -0.15 9.67 6.76
C LEU A 204 0.03 9.09 8.16
N THR A 205 -0.56 7.92 8.44
CA THR A 205 -0.42 7.26 9.74
C THR A 205 1.03 6.87 10.03
N LEU A 206 1.73 6.30 9.04
CA LEU A 206 3.15 5.99 9.18
C LEU A 206 3.96 7.27 9.42
N LEU A 207 3.76 8.30 8.60
CA LEU A 207 4.52 9.55 8.71
C LEU A 207 4.28 10.30 10.02
N VAL A 208 3.07 10.27 10.58
CA VAL A 208 2.75 10.84 11.90
C VAL A 208 3.45 10.09 13.04
N ASN A 209 3.68 8.78 12.87
CA ASN A 209 4.35 7.95 13.88
C ASN A 209 5.89 8.05 13.83
N TYR A 210 6.47 8.61 12.77
CA TYR A 210 7.91 8.82 12.67
C TYR A 210 8.42 9.83 13.70
N ARG A 211 9.37 9.42 14.55
CA ARG A 211 10.01 10.20 15.64
C ARG A 211 9.03 11.04 16.46
N LYS A 212 7.80 10.53 16.65
CA LYS A 212 6.67 11.25 17.26
C LYS A 212 7.00 11.87 18.62
N TYR A 213 7.88 11.25 19.41
CA TYR A 213 8.21 11.66 20.77
C TYR A 213 9.57 12.35 20.92
N ASP A 214 10.46 12.22 19.93
CA ASP A 214 11.85 12.68 20.03
C ASP A 214 12.12 13.97 19.24
N ALA A 215 11.32 14.25 18.21
CA ALA A 215 11.49 15.42 17.34
C ALA A 215 10.14 16.07 17.02
N ALA A 216 10.17 17.36 16.64
CA ALA A 216 9.00 18.07 16.16
C ALA A 216 8.61 17.57 14.76
N ASN A 217 7.89 16.45 14.70
CA ASN A 217 7.39 15.90 13.45
C ASN A 217 6.33 16.86 12.84
N PRO A 218 6.56 17.41 11.63
CA PRO A 218 5.65 18.37 11.03
C PRO A 218 4.29 17.76 10.68
N TYR A 219 4.19 16.45 10.44
CA TYR A 219 2.91 15.78 10.16
C TYR A 219 2.03 15.70 11.40
N VAL A 220 2.63 15.51 12.59
CA VAL A 220 1.92 15.57 13.87
C VAL A 220 1.33 16.97 14.07
N VAL A 221 2.16 18.01 13.87
CA VAL A 221 1.73 19.40 14.01
C VAL A 221 0.61 19.72 13.03
N LYS A 222 0.80 19.47 11.73
CA LYS A 222 -0.20 19.73 10.69
C LYS A 222 -1.51 18.99 10.93
N LEU A 223 -1.46 17.72 11.32
CA LEU A 223 -2.67 16.96 11.62
C LEU A 223 -3.39 17.50 12.87
N SER A 224 -2.67 17.94 13.89
CA SER A 224 -3.28 18.48 15.12
C SER A 224 -3.99 19.83 14.96
N ILE A 225 -3.51 20.67 14.04
CA ILE A 225 -4.11 21.99 13.75
C ILE A 225 -5.11 21.96 12.60
N LEU A 226 -5.29 20.81 11.95
CA LEU A 226 -6.20 20.68 10.81
C LEU A 226 -7.64 20.99 11.24
N ASP A 227 -8.26 21.95 10.55
CA ASP A 227 -9.62 22.43 10.81
C ASP A 227 -10.55 22.29 9.58
N ASP A 228 -10.04 21.83 8.43
CA ASP A 228 -10.85 21.54 7.25
C ASP A 228 -11.77 20.34 7.52
N GLU A 229 -13.06 20.63 7.76
CA GLU A 229 -14.10 19.63 8.02
C GLU A 229 -14.28 18.64 6.85
N LEU A 230 -14.11 19.07 5.59
CA LEU A 230 -14.24 18.17 4.44
C LEU A 230 -13.08 17.17 4.41
N ALA A 231 -11.87 17.64 4.73
CA ALA A 231 -10.70 16.79 4.83
C ALA A 231 -10.84 15.78 5.97
N LEU A 232 -11.26 16.24 7.16
CA LEU A 232 -11.46 15.40 8.35
C LEU A 232 -12.58 14.37 8.12
N ASN A 233 -13.69 14.77 7.52
CA ASN A 233 -14.78 13.86 7.17
C ASN A 233 -14.32 12.83 6.13
N GLY A 234 -13.62 13.27 5.09
CA GLY A 234 -13.01 12.37 4.11
C GLY A 234 -12.06 11.35 4.76
N TYR A 235 -11.22 11.80 5.69
CA TYR A 235 -10.28 10.95 6.41
C TYR A 235 -11.02 9.91 7.27
N GLY A 236 -12.05 10.35 8.01
CA GLY A 236 -12.93 9.48 8.79
C GLY A 236 -13.69 8.46 7.93
N GLN A 237 -14.17 8.85 6.75
CA GLN A 237 -14.86 7.95 5.81
C GLN A 237 -13.93 6.83 5.31
N VAL A 238 -12.67 7.14 5.00
CA VAL A 238 -11.70 6.11 4.59
C VAL A 238 -11.47 5.09 5.69
N ILE A 239 -11.27 5.56 6.94
CA ILE A 239 -11.10 4.68 8.10
C ILE A 239 -12.35 3.82 8.31
N THR A 240 -13.53 4.44 8.25
CA THR A 240 -14.83 3.76 8.42
C THR A 240 -15.01 2.66 7.40
N ASN A 241 -14.81 2.97 6.12
CA ASN A 241 -14.96 1.99 5.05
C ASN A 241 -13.97 0.84 5.22
N SER A 242 -12.70 1.14 5.54
CA SER A 242 -11.67 0.11 5.72
C SER A 242 -11.96 -0.82 6.90
N LEU A 243 -12.43 -0.26 8.03
CA LEU A 243 -12.82 -1.06 9.20
C LEU A 243 -14.13 -1.83 8.96
N CYS A 244 -15.12 -1.24 8.27
CA CYS A 244 -16.33 -1.93 7.84
C CYS A 244 -16.02 -3.15 6.98
N ASP A 245 -15.17 -2.97 5.97
CA ASP A 245 -14.76 -4.03 5.06
C ASP A 245 -14.02 -5.13 5.83
N PHE A 246 -13.15 -4.76 6.77
CA PHE A 246 -12.49 -5.71 7.66
C PHE A 246 -13.48 -6.50 8.51
N CYS A 247 -14.37 -5.84 9.25
CA CYS A 247 -15.37 -6.51 10.09
C CYS A 247 -16.26 -7.43 9.25
N SER A 248 -16.64 -7.01 8.04
CA SER A 248 -17.43 -7.82 7.11
C SER A 248 -16.68 -9.07 6.64
N GLN A 249 -15.39 -8.93 6.29
CA GLN A 249 -14.53 -10.06 5.93
C GLN A 249 -14.32 -11.03 7.09
N PHE A 250 -14.04 -10.50 8.28
CA PHE A 250 -13.86 -11.29 9.50
C PHE A 250 -15.11 -12.10 9.86
N ASN A 251 -16.29 -11.49 9.79
CA ASN A 251 -17.56 -12.20 10.02
C ASN A 251 -17.81 -13.29 8.97
N ARG A 252 -17.47 -13.03 7.69
CA ARG A 252 -17.61 -14.02 6.63
C ARG A 252 -16.72 -15.23 6.89
N GLU A 253 -15.46 -15.02 7.27
CA GLU A 253 -14.52 -16.11 7.58
C GLU A 253 -14.96 -16.91 8.81
N LEU A 254 -15.50 -16.24 9.84
CA LEU A 254 -16.10 -16.92 10.99
C LEU A 254 -17.27 -17.83 10.59
N LEU A 255 -18.15 -17.35 9.71
CA LEU A 255 -19.32 -18.11 9.24
C LEU A 255 -18.94 -19.29 8.32
N GLU A 256 -17.98 -19.11 7.41
CA GLU A 256 -17.48 -20.18 6.52
C GLU A 256 -16.78 -21.31 7.31
N ASN A 257 -16.04 -20.96 8.37
CA ASN A 257 -15.42 -21.93 9.26
C ASN A 257 -16.44 -22.70 10.13
N GLN A 258 -17.58 -22.09 10.47
CA GLN A 258 -18.66 -22.80 11.16
C GLN A 258 -19.41 -23.77 10.24
N HIS A 259 -19.61 -23.43 8.96
CA HIS A 259 -20.37 -24.27 8.03
C HIS A 259 -19.58 -25.49 7.51
N THR A 260 -18.25 -25.42 7.52
CA THR A 260 -17.35 -26.55 7.16
C THR A 260 -17.05 -27.49 8.35
N SER A 261 -17.33 -27.06 9.58
CA SER A 261 -17.00 -27.80 10.80
C SER A 261 -18.15 -28.61 11.40
N TRP A 262 -19.38 -28.46 10.90
CA TRP A 262 -20.54 -29.12 11.54
C TRP A 262 -20.66 -30.62 11.28
N LEU A 263 -20.00 -31.17 10.25
CA LEU A 263 -19.97 -32.62 10.01
C LEU A 263 -18.68 -33.32 10.49
N SER A 264 -17.62 -32.58 10.80
CA SER A 264 -16.35 -33.13 11.33
C SER A 264 -16.24 -33.08 12.85
N SER A 265 -17.10 -32.32 13.54
CA SER A 265 -16.98 -32.04 14.98
C SER A 265 -17.49 -33.13 15.93
N LEU A 266 -18.18 -34.18 15.45
CA LEU A 266 -18.67 -35.24 16.36
C LEU A 266 -17.66 -36.34 16.69
N THR A 267 -16.52 -36.44 15.99
CA THR A 267 -15.49 -37.46 16.28
C THR A 267 -14.21 -36.90 16.94
N THR A 268 -13.99 -35.59 16.90
CA THR A 268 -12.73 -34.96 17.37
C THR A 268 -12.85 -34.28 18.75
N MET A 269 -14.05 -34.25 19.34
CA MET A 269 -14.36 -33.49 20.57
C MET A 269 -13.84 -34.12 21.89
N VAL A 270 -12.96 -35.13 21.84
CA VAL A 270 -12.34 -35.70 23.07
C VAL A 270 -10.81 -35.60 23.06
N GLY A 271 -10.18 -35.07 22.01
CA GLY A 271 -8.71 -35.07 21.88
C GLY A 271 -8.01 -33.72 21.77
N ASN A 272 -8.64 -32.69 21.19
CA ASN A 272 -7.93 -31.49 20.72
C ASN A 272 -8.06 -30.23 21.58
N ILE A 273 -8.68 -30.30 22.77
CA ILE A 273 -8.76 -29.16 23.70
C ILE A 273 -7.39 -28.78 24.30
N PHE A 274 -6.33 -29.59 24.10
CA PHE A 274 -5.02 -29.35 24.71
C PHE A 274 -3.87 -28.99 23.76
N ILE A 275 -4.12 -28.77 22.47
CA ILE A 275 -3.07 -28.32 21.54
C ILE A 275 -3.54 -27.05 20.85
N SER A 276 -3.15 -25.92 21.44
CA SER A 276 -3.37 -24.57 20.95
C SER A 276 -2.60 -24.31 19.66
N GLU A 277 -3.22 -24.60 18.52
CA GLU A 277 -2.81 -24.13 17.19
C GLU A 277 -3.68 -22.95 16.71
N GLU A 278 -4.59 -22.46 17.56
CA GLU A 278 -5.49 -21.32 17.32
C GLU A 278 -4.78 -19.94 17.34
N GLY A 279 -3.57 -19.87 17.89
CA GLY A 279 -2.84 -18.59 18.03
C GLY A 279 -2.21 -18.08 16.74
N VAL A 280 -1.78 -18.98 15.84
CA VAL A 280 -0.93 -18.60 14.70
C VAL A 280 -1.74 -17.99 13.56
N LEU A 281 -2.94 -18.51 13.29
CA LEU A 281 -3.84 -17.98 12.24
C LEU A 281 -4.47 -16.64 12.65
N ARG A 282 -4.92 -16.49 13.91
CA ARG A 282 -5.43 -15.22 14.45
C ARG A 282 -4.40 -14.09 14.39
N THR A 283 -3.13 -14.41 14.61
CA THR A 283 -2.06 -13.41 14.69
C THR A 283 -1.66 -12.85 13.32
N GLN A 284 -1.85 -13.59 12.22
CA GLN A 284 -1.44 -13.12 10.89
C GLN A 284 -2.46 -12.16 10.23
N GLN A 285 -3.77 -12.37 10.42
CA GLN A 285 -4.81 -11.49 9.85
C GLN A 285 -5.05 -10.19 10.64
N MET A 286 -4.80 -10.16 11.96
CA MET A 286 -4.84 -8.92 12.75
C MET A 286 -3.72 -7.93 12.37
N ARG A 287 -2.59 -8.40 11.82
CA ARG A 287 -1.41 -7.55 11.57
C ARG A 287 -1.63 -6.46 10.51
N ALA A 288 -2.40 -6.71 9.45
CA ALA A 288 -2.63 -5.74 8.38
C ALA A 288 -3.57 -4.58 8.78
N ASN A 289 -4.47 -4.80 9.75
CA ASN A 289 -5.53 -3.85 10.11
C ASN A 289 -5.24 -3.03 11.37
N ASN A 290 -4.12 -3.31 12.05
CA ASN A 290 -3.56 -2.43 13.08
C ASN A 290 -3.34 -1.00 12.55
N ALA A 291 -3.04 -0.86 11.25
CA ALA A 291 -2.78 0.46 10.66
C ALA A 291 -4.01 1.37 10.69
N TYR A 292 -5.24 0.86 10.49
CA TYR A 292 -6.46 1.69 10.53
C TYR A 292 -6.90 2.02 11.95
N LEU A 293 -6.73 1.09 12.87
CA LEU A 293 -6.96 1.36 14.29
C LEU A 293 -5.95 2.37 14.82
N LEU A 294 -4.70 2.27 14.39
CA LEU A 294 -3.67 3.26 14.68
C LEU A 294 -4.01 4.61 14.03
N ALA A 295 -4.45 4.63 12.76
CA ALA A 295 -4.89 5.84 12.08
C ALA A 295 -6.04 6.53 12.83
N PHE A 296 -7.02 5.74 13.29
CA PHE A 296 -8.16 6.21 14.06
C PHE A 296 -7.74 6.77 15.43
N TYR A 297 -6.91 6.02 16.15
CA TYR A 297 -6.33 6.43 17.42
C TYR A 297 -5.56 7.76 17.27
N GLU A 298 -4.68 7.85 16.27
CA GLU A 298 -3.90 9.05 16.03
C GLU A 298 -4.78 10.25 15.63
N ALA A 299 -5.78 10.05 14.77
CA ALA A 299 -6.68 11.13 14.39
C ALA A 299 -7.47 11.70 15.58
N ILE A 300 -8.00 10.84 16.45
CA ILE A 300 -8.70 11.26 17.67
C ILE A 300 -7.75 11.94 18.65
N HIS A 301 -6.58 11.34 18.87
CA HIS A 301 -5.63 11.82 19.88
C HIS A 301 -4.98 13.16 19.48
N LEU A 302 -4.69 13.34 18.19
CA LEU A 302 -4.01 14.53 17.69
C LEU A 302 -4.97 15.66 17.34
N ASN A 303 -6.16 15.37 16.83
CA ASN A 303 -7.06 16.39 16.30
C ASN A 303 -8.39 16.45 17.06
N ARG A 304 -8.61 17.56 17.78
CA ARG A 304 -9.83 17.78 18.58
C ARG A 304 -11.08 17.97 17.70
N ASN A 305 -10.93 18.53 16.51
CA ASN A 305 -12.02 18.76 15.55
C ASN A 305 -12.50 17.44 14.92
N PHE A 306 -11.64 16.42 14.87
CA PHE A 306 -12.01 15.10 14.37
C PHE A 306 -13.12 14.46 15.21
N ILE A 307 -13.08 14.61 16.53
CA ILE A 307 -14.13 14.12 17.45
C ILE A 307 -15.46 14.80 17.14
N THR A 308 -15.45 16.13 16.97
CA THR A 308 -16.64 16.90 16.61
C THR A 308 -17.19 16.44 15.26
N THR A 309 -16.33 16.23 14.26
CA THR A 309 -16.72 15.76 12.92
C THR A 309 -17.35 14.37 12.96
N LEU A 310 -16.81 13.45 13.79
CA LEU A 310 -17.37 12.11 14.02
C LEU A 310 -18.74 12.15 14.70
N ALA A 311 -18.93 13.06 15.66
CA ALA A 311 -20.20 13.24 16.36
C ALA A 311 -21.28 13.81 15.43
N HIS A 312 -20.93 14.71 14.51
CA HIS A 312 -21.89 15.32 13.57
C HIS A 312 -22.26 14.40 12.41
N THR A 313 -21.35 13.53 11.94
CA THR A 313 -21.69 12.48 10.96
C THR A 313 -22.73 11.48 11.46
N GLN A 314 -23.02 11.45 12.77
CA GLN A 314 -24.11 10.64 13.34
C GLN A 314 -25.51 11.18 13.02
N ILE A 315 -25.65 12.46 12.67
CA ILE A 315 -26.96 13.14 12.63
C ILE A 315 -27.58 13.07 11.22
N ASP A 316 -26.76 13.13 10.16
CA ASP A 316 -27.25 13.21 8.78
C ASP A 316 -27.77 11.88 8.20
N GLY A 317 -27.54 10.75 8.89
CA GLY A 317 -28.08 9.43 8.53
C GLY A 317 -29.39 9.06 9.23
N SER A 318 -29.76 9.77 10.29
CA SER A 318 -31.02 9.54 11.00
C SER A 318 -32.08 10.53 10.53
N SER A 319 -32.91 10.11 9.59
CA SER A 319 -34.24 10.72 9.47
C SER A 319 -34.91 10.63 10.85
N PRO A 320 -35.55 11.71 11.36
CA PRO A 320 -36.17 11.67 12.69
C PRO A 320 -37.19 10.53 12.73
N PRO A 321 -37.23 9.72 13.80
CA PRO A 321 -38.24 8.69 13.92
C PRO A 321 -39.60 9.40 13.89
N SER A 322 -40.42 9.05 12.89
CA SER A 322 -41.81 9.49 12.87
C SER A 322 -42.45 9.08 14.20
N PRO A 323 -43.26 9.95 14.84
CA PRO A 323 -43.80 9.66 16.16
C PRO A 323 -44.71 8.44 16.06
N ILE A 324 -44.25 7.31 16.60
CA ILE A 324 -45.06 6.12 16.79
C ILE A 324 -46.08 6.45 17.88
N ASN A 325 -47.35 6.50 17.49
CA ASN A 325 -48.49 6.50 18.43
C ASN A 325 -48.57 5.13 19.11
N THR A 326 -47.96 4.98 20.28
CA THR A 326 -48.10 3.80 21.14
C THR A 326 -49.06 4.07 22.29
N LEU A 327 -50.34 3.74 22.08
CA LEU A 327 -51.24 3.34 23.16
C LEU A 327 -51.85 2.00 22.79
N SER A 328 -51.18 0.93 23.20
CA SER A 328 -51.75 -0.42 23.33
C SER A 328 -51.01 -1.10 24.48
N PRO A 329 -51.67 -1.38 25.62
CA PRO A 329 -51.01 -1.95 26.78
C PRO A 329 -50.99 -3.48 26.65
N GLY A 330 -49.81 -4.07 26.47
CA GLY A 330 -49.65 -5.52 26.57
C GLY A 330 -48.52 -6.11 25.74
N SER A 331 -47.26 -5.83 26.10
CA SER A 331 -46.15 -6.70 25.70
C SER A 331 -45.01 -6.61 26.73
N SER A 332 -44.67 -7.76 27.28
CA SER A 332 -43.64 -8.05 28.28
C SER A 332 -42.23 -7.68 27.79
N PRO A 333 -41.26 -7.46 28.70
CA PRO A 333 -39.90 -7.06 28.35
C PRO A 333 -39.04 -8.28 28.05
N ALA A 334 -39.11 -8.79 26.83
CA ALA A 334 -38.17 -9.80 26.33
C ALA A 334 -38.17 -9.74 24.81
N ASP A 335 -37.25 -8.96 24.25
CA ASP A 335 -36.54 -9.21 22.98
C ASP A 335 -35.83 -7.91 22.55
N VAL A 336 -34.72 -7.62 23.22
CA VAL A 336 -33.64 -6.86 22.58
C VAL A 336 -32.71 -7.89 21.97
N THR A 337 -33.17 -8.57 20.91
CA THR A 337 -32.26 -9.28 20.02
C THR A 337 -31.44 -8.22 19.30
N VAL A 338 -30.17 -8.07 19.70
CA VAL A 338 -29.17 -7.31 18.94
C VAL A 338 -29.13 -7.91 17.54
N ASN A 339 -29.63 -7.16 16.57
CA ASN A 339 -29.77 -7.61 15.20
C ASN A 339 -28.37 -7.64 14.56
N LEU A 340 -27.69 -8.79 14.62
CA LEU A 340 -26.33 -8.99 14.07
C LEU A 340 -26.24 -8.76 12.54
N ASN A 341 -27.36 -8.55 11.85
CA ASN A 341 -27.44 -8.31 10.42
C ASN A 341 -27.48 -6.82 10.02
N SER A 342 -27.49 -5.88 10.97
CA SER A 342 -27.38 -4.46 10.61
C SER A 342 -25.92 -4.12 10.32
N GLN A 343 -25.62 -3.79 9.07
CA GLN A 343 -24.35 -3.16 8.68
C GLN A 343 -24.12 -1.96 9.62
N PRO A 344 -22.96 -1.86 10.30
CA PRO A 344 -22.73 -0.79 11.26
C PRO A 344 -22.76 0.55 10.53
N SER A 345 -23.65 1.43 10.98
CA SER A 345 -23.96 2.71 10.32
C SER A 345 -22.95 3.82 10.59
N ASN A 346 -22.00 3.62 11.52
CA ASN A 346 -21.03 4.64 11.91
C ASN A 346 -19.74 4.02 12.49
N LEU A 347 -18.59 4.70 12.31
CA LEU A 347 -17.28 4.34 12.83
C LEU A 347 -17.26 4.01 14.33
N LEU A 348 -17.96 4.77 15.16
CA LEU A 348 -18.03 4.53 16.60
C LEU A 348 -18.81 3.25 16.92
N VAL A 349 -19.86 2.95 16.14
CA VAL A 349 -20.61 1.70 16.28
C VAL A 349 -19.73 0.51 15.88
N ILE A 350 -18.96 0.62 14.80
CA ILE A 350 -17.98 -0.40 14.40
C ILE A 350 -16.98 -0.63 15.53
N PHE A 351 -16.42 0.45 16.09
CA PHE A 351 -15.44 0.36 17.15
C PHE A 351 -16.01 -0.37 18.37
N PHE A 352 -17.12 0.11 18.95
CA PHE A 352 -17.71 -0.49 20.15
C PHE A 352 -18.28 -1.91 19.94
N GLN A 353 -18.63 -2.28 18.71
CA GLN A 353 -19.22 -3.60 18.42
C GLN A 353 -18.16 -4.69 18.24
N TYR A 354 -16.96 -4.34 17.76
CA TYR A 354 -15.92 -5.31 17.38
C TYR A 354 -14.65 -5.23 18.21
N TRP A 355 -14.47 -4.17 19.01
CA TRP A 355 -13.29 -3.90 19.83
C TRP A 355 -13.71 -3.41 21.22
#